data_AF-A0A926SQN0-F1
#
_entry.id   AF-A0A926SQN0-F1
#
_cell.length_a   1.000
_cell.length_b   1.000
_cell.length_c   1.000
_cell.angle_alpha   90.00
_cell.angle_beta   90.00
_cell.angle_gamma   90.00
#
_symmetry.space_group_name_H-M   'P 1'
#
loop_
_entity.id
_entity.type
_entity.pdbx_description
1 polymer ?
#
loop_
_entity_poly.entity_id
_entity_poly.type
_entity_poly.pdbx_seq_one_letter_code
_entity_poly.pdbx_strand_id
1 'polypeptide(L)'
;MSRSALPLQVVRSPRWGKCFALLISTALMAATLSLTACDSRKATVSTTTRTTEPTPVQPSPSPLSSPTPIASSEIPKPVPATPSKPLTPPAATPKPAARPSTPQPDEDSSVQPDGLAVYPDSPLPTPDGIRLGQIEYRSSATAADAALEAAIVNIMVDRSGDKSLLESMRYTYNRVDLNDDGAPEALVYLMGSYTCGSGGCTMLILEPAGQSYEMVSRMTLVNPPVVIAQDTTAGWKDLMIFVEGGGATPHYARLQFDGSSYPSNPSIAPPVTSEAPLNGTAILTEKMTPADGIKIKL
;
A
#
# COMPACT_ATOMS: atom_id res chain seq x y z
N MET A 1 -27.97 -75.69 11.47
CA MET A 1 -26.66 -76.07 12.06
C MET A 1 -25.59 -75.56 11.09
N SER A 2 -24.63 -74.70 11.36
CA SER A 2 -24.24 -73.86 12.49
C SER A 2 -23.54 -72.64 11.87
N ARG A 3 -23.75 -71.43 12.38
CA ARG A 3 -23.04 -70.21 11.95
C ARG A 3 -21.68 -70.17 12.64
N SER A 4 -20.61 -69.89 11.90
CA SER A 4 -19.31 -69.51 12.48
C SER A 4 -18.87 -68.17 11.90
N ALA A 5 -18.87 -67.16 12.78
CA ALA A 5 -18.39 -65.81 12.53
C ALA A 5 -16.86 -65.75 12.69
N LEU A 6 -16.21 -65.01 11.80
CA LEU A 6 -14.83 -64.55 11.93
C LEU A 6 -14.80 -63.23 12.72
N PRO A 7 -13.92 -63.03 13.70
CA PRO A 7 -13.79 -61.74 14.38
C PRO A 7 -12.75 -60.82 13.73
N LEU A 8 -13.06 -59.53 13.87
CA LEU A 8 -12.31 -58.33 13.52
C LEU A 8 -10.89 -58.28 14.11
N GLN A 9 -9.95 -57.75 13.33
CA GLN A 9 -8.65 -57.29 13.83
C GLN A 9 -8.70 -55.80 14.17
N VAL A 10 -8.32 -55.48 15.41
CA VAL A 10 -8.01 -54.12 15.88
C VAL A 10 -6.56 -54.14 16.34
N VAL A 11 -5.68 -53.43 15.63
CA VAL A 11 -4.29 -53.21 16.03
C VAL A 11 -4.23 -51.88 16.78
N ARG A 12 -3.91 -51.95 18.07
CA ARG A 12 -3.61 -50.79 18.94
C ARG A 12 -2.09 -50.60 19.04
N SER A 13 -1.72 -49.32 19.18
CA SER A 13 -0.39 -48.72 19.24
C SER A 13 0.48 -49.12 20.45
N PRO A 14 1.82 -48.92 20.38
CA PRO A 14 2.66 -48.93 21.56
C PRO A 14 2.83 -47.51 22.14
N ARG A 15 2.40 -47.34 23.39
CA ARG A 15 2.80 -46.25 24.30
C ARG A 15 4.08 -46.69 25.03
N TRP A 16 5.12 -45.86 25.02
CA TRP A 16 6.30 -46.03 25.88
C TRP A 16 6.22 -45.08 27.08
N GLY A 17 6.73 -45.59 28.19
CA GLY A 17 6.32 -45.24 29.55
C GLY A 17 7.10 -44.10 30.19
N LYS A 18 6.45 -43.50 31.18
CA LYS A 18 7.04 -42.65 32.21
C LYS A 18 7.50 -43.52 33.36
N CYS A 19 8.71 -43.27 33.88
CA CYS A 19 9.10 -43.50 35.27
C CYS A 19 10.50 -42.89 35.46
N PHE A 20 10.64 -41.80 36.23
CA PHE A 20 11.61 -41.75 37.31
C PHE A 20 11.28 -40.60 38.27
N ALA A 21 11.60 -40.85 39.52
CA ALA A 21 10.90 -40.41 40.70
C ALA A 21 11.42 -39.10 41.32
N LEU A 22 10.51 -38.54 42.12
CA LEU A 22 10.62 -37.49 43.12
C LEU A 22 11.75 -37.74 44.14
N LEU A 23 12.55 -36.72 44.45
CA LEU A 23 13.24 -36.59 45.73
C LEU A 23 13.00 -35.20 46.31
N ILE A 24 12.38 -35.19 47.48
CA ILE A 24 12.15 -34.07 48.38
C ILE A 24 13.40 -33.90 49.23
N SER A 25 13.92 -32.68 49.42
CA SER A 25 14.51 -32.30 50.70
C SER A 25 14.50 -30.79 50.92
N THR A 26 13.94 -30.44 52.07
CA THR A 26 13.81 -29.14 52.72
C THR A 26 15.14 -28.54 53.17
N ALA A 27 15.29 -27.22 53.07
CA ALA A 27 16.15 -26.43 53.96
C ALA A 27 15.55 -25.04 54.19
N LEU A 28 15.21 -24.79 55.45
CA LEU A 28 14.74 -23.54 56.08
C LEU A 28 15.88 -23.04 56.98
N MET A 29 15.86 -21.73 57.32
CA MET A 29 16.71 -20.98 58.29
C MET A 29 17.93 -20.28 57.68
N ALA A 30 18.32 -19.06 58.05
CA ALA A 30 17.75 -18.00 58.88
C ALA A 30 18.55 -16.71 58.62
N ALA A 31 17.98 -15.58 59.02
CA ALA A 31 18.47 -14.22 58.83
C ALA A 31 19.81 -13.91 59.53
N THR A 32 20.59 -13.01 58.93
CA THR A 32 21.40 -12.03 59.67
C THR A 32 21.33 -10.67 58.98
N LEU A 33 20.69 -9.72 59.65
CA LEU A 33 20.88 -8.28 59.44
C LEU A 33 22.33 -7.92 59.77
N SER A 34 22.93 -7.03 58.98
CA SER A 34 23.96 -6.11 59.49
C SER A 34 23.78 -4.75 58.84
N LEU A 35 23.47 -3.77 59.69
CA LEU A 35 23.45 -2.36 59.37
C LEU A 35 24.87 -1.91 58.99
N THR A 36 24.99 -1.08 57.95
CA THR A 36 26.06 -0.08 57.89
C THR A 36 25.48 1.19 57.31
N ALA A 37 25.40 2.23 58.15
CA ALA A 37 24.96 3.56 57.79
C ALA A 37 26.17 4.45 57.44
N CYS A 38 25.91 5.41 56.55
CA CYS A 38 26.55 6.71 56.32
C CYS A 38 28.09 6.81 56.35
N ASP A 39 28.67 7.20 55.21
CA ASP A 39 29.49 8.41 55.22
C ASP A 39 29.42 9.16 53.88
N SER A 40 29.29 10.48 53.98
CA SER A 40 29.05 11.43 52.91
C SER A 40 30.38 12.01 52.47
N ARG A 41 30.90 11.62 51.31
CA ARG A 41 32.12 12.24 50.73
C ARG A 41 31.75 13.23 49.64
N LYS A 42 31.97 14.50 49.97
CA LYS A 42 32.06 15.63 49.03
C LYS A 42 33.05 15.29 47.92
N ALA A 43 32.58 15.24 46.68
CA ALA A 43 33.44 15.29 45.51
C ALA A 43 33.78 16.76 45.24
N THR A 44 35.01 17.14 45.55
CA THR A 44 35.66 18.35 45.06
C THR A 44 35.79 18.25 43.55
N VAL A 45 35.03 19.07 42.81
CA VAL A 45 35.20 19.22 41.37
C VAL A 45 36.39 20.15 41.14
N SER A 46 37.52 19.57 40.74
CA SER A 46 38.67 20.32 40.23
C SER A 46 38.33 20.91 38.86
N THR A 47 38.37 22.23 38.79
CA THR A 47 38.20 23.02 37.58
C THR A 47 39.43 22.81 36.67
N THR A 48 39.29 22.07 35.58
CA THR A 48 40.24 22.11 34.46
C THR A 48 39.66 23.02 33.40
N THR A 49 40.26 24.20 33.27
CA THR A 49 40.03 25.15 32.18
C THR A 49 40.50 24.53 30.87
N ARG A 50 39.56 24.06 30.06
CA ARG A 50 39.79 23.80 28.63
C ARG A 50 39.49 25.09 27.89
N THR A 51 40.55 25.73 27.38
CA THR A 51 40.46 26.83 26.43
C THR A 51 39.81 26.30 25.15
N THR A 52 38.53 26.57 24.96
CA THR A 52 37.85 26.47 23.66
C THR A 52 37.73 27.87 23.09
N GLU A 53 38.38 28.04 21.94
CA GLU A 53 38.29 29.15 21.01
C GLU A 53 36.82 29.53 20.71
N PRO A 54 36.46 30.82 20.64
CA PRO A 54 35.07 31.21 20.39
C PRO A 54 34.70 30.98 18.92
N THR A 55 33.73 30.09 18.71
CA THR A 55 33.01 29.96 17.43
C THR A 55 32.37 31.30 17.05
N PRO A 56 32.46 31.77 15.80
CA PRO A 56 31.78 32.97 15.36
C PRO A 56 30.26 32.83 15.50
N VAL A 57 29.64 33.75 16.24
CA VAL A 57 28.18 33.89 16.31
C VAL A 57 27.71 34.44 14.96
N GLN A 58 27.01 33.63 14.18
CA GLN A 58 26.24 34.16 13.04
C GLN A 58 25.14 35.08 13.59
N PRO A 59 24.94 36.29 13.02
CA PRO A 59 23.84 37.15 13.43
C PRO A 59 22.50 36.50 13.05
N SER A 60 21.55 36.54 13.99
CA SER A 60 20.17 36.13 13.75
C SER A 60 19.58 36.83 12.52
N PRO A 61 18.83 36.14 11.66
CA PRO A 61 18.10 36.80 10.59
C PRO A 61 17.04 37.74 11.19
N SER A 62 17.03 39.00 10.74
CA SER A 62 15.97 39.95 11.04
C SER A 62 14.60 39.38 10.66
N PRO A 63 13.52 39.70 11.40
CA PRO A 63 12.17 39.30 10.98
C PRO A 63 11.86 39.90 9.61
N LEU A 64 11.31 39.08 8.71
CA LEU A 64 10.78 39.57 7.43
C LEU A 64 9.73 40.66 7.72
N SER A 65 9.96 41.85 7.17
CA SER A 65 8.93 42.88 7.09
C SER A 65 7.69 42.30 6.39
N SER A 66 6.54 42.40 7.05
CA SER A 66 5.23 42.15 6.46
C SER A 66 5.05 42.97 5.17
N PRO A 67 4.46 42.40 4.10
CA PRO A 67 4.29 43.12 2.85
C PRO A 67 3.35 44.33 3.04
N THR A 68 3.82 45.49 2.62
CA THR A 68 3.02 46.72 2.53
C THR A 68 1.86 46.49 1.55
N PRO A 69 0.61 46.91 1.86
CA PRO A 69 -0.46 46.85 0.88
C PRO A 69 -0.13 47.76 -0.31
N ILE A 70 -0.21 47.21 -1.52
CA ILE A 70 -0.09 47.96 -2.77
C ILE A 70 -1.25 48.97 -2.81
N ALA A 71 -0.92 50.25 -2.95
CA ALA A 71 -1.93 51.29 -3.14
C ALA A 71 -2.65 51.06 -4.49
N SER A 72 -3.97 51.21 -4.53
CA SER A 72 -4.84 50.97 -5.70
C SER A 72 -4.49 51.77 -6.97
N SER A 73 -3.44 52.59 -6.93
CA SER A 73 -2.91 53.37 -8.06
C SER A 73 -1.87 52.63 -8.91
N GLU A 74 -1.37 51.46 -8.49
CA GLU A 74 -0.34 50.70 -9.22
C GLU A 74 -0.87 49.47 -9.98
N ILE A 75 -2.19 49.26 -10.01
CA ILE A 75 -2.80 48.22 -10.85
C ILE A 75 -2.74 48.67 -12.32
N PRO A 76 -2.05 47.95 -13.21
CA PRO A 76 -2.07 48.25 -14.64
C PRO A 76 -3.51 48.18 -15.16
N LYS A 77 -3.95 49.21 -15.88
CA LYS A 77 -5.27 49.19 -16.54
C LYS A 77 -5.37 47.95 -17.45
N PRO A 78 -6.52 47.26 -17.48
CA PRO A 78 -6.70 46.12 -18.36
C PRO A 78 -6.46 46.54 -19.81
N VAL A 79 -5.56 45.83 -20.48
CA VAL A 79 -5.30 46.01 -21.91
C VAL A 79 -6.60 45.68 -22.66
N PRO A 80 -7.09 46.54 -23.57
CA PRO A 80 -8.27 46.23 -24.37
C PRO A 80 -8.03 44.95 -25.17
N ALA A 81 -8.93 43.97 -25.02
CA ALA A 81 -8.91 42.77 -25.83
C ALA A 81 -8.98 43.16 -27.31
N THR A 82 -7.96 42.79 -28.07
CA THR A 82 -7.98 42.93 -29.53
C THR A 82 -9.04 41.96 -30.08
N PRO A 83 -9.98 42.38 -30.92
CA PRO A 83 -10.99 41.49 -31.46
C PRO A 83 -10.33 40.42 -32.34
N SER A 84 -10.34 39.18 -31.86
CA SER A 84 -9.92 38.00 -32.62
C SER A 84 -10.83 37.85 -33.85
N LYS A 85 -10.20 37.90 -35.03
CA LYS A 85 -10.84 37.64 -36.32
C LYS A 85 -11.50 36.24 -36.30
N PRO A 86 -12.71 36.06 -36.85
CA PRO A 86 -13.36 34.75 -36.91
C PRO A 86 -12.48 33.76 -37.69
N LEU A 87 -12.10 32.66 -37.05
CA LEU A 87 -11.50 31.52 -37.72
C LEU A 87 -12.60 30.78 -38.49
N THR A 88 -12.52 30.82 -39.81
CA THR A 88 -13.37 30.00 -40.68
C THR A 88 -13.03 28.52 -40.44
N PRO A 89 -14.01 27.64 -40.16
CA PRO A 89 -13.73 26.21 -39.99
C PRO A 89 -13.27 25.60 -41.33
N PRO A 90 -12.28 24.69 -41.32
CA PRO A 90 -11.88 23.97 -42.53
C PRO A 90 -13.01 23.06 -43.02
N ALA A 91 -13.12 22.94 -44.33
CA ALA A 91 -14.13 22.14 -45.02
C ALA A 91 -14.10 20.66 -44.59
N ALA A 92 -15.29 20.09 -44.34
CA ALA A 92 -15.48 18.69 -44.02
C ALA A 92 -15.04 17.79 -45.19
N THR A 93 -14.12 16.87 -44.92
CA THR A 93 -13.79 15.75 -45.81
C THR A 93 -14.92 14.72 -45.83
N PRO A 94 -15.20 14.06 -46.97
CA PRO A 94 -16.28 13.10 -47.08
C PRO A 94 -15.97 11.80 -46.33
N LYS A 95 -17.01 11.32 -45.63
CA LYS A 95 -17.11 10.08 -44.85
C LYS A 95 -16.68 8.84 -45.67
N PRO A 96 -15.78 7.96 -45.16
CA PRO A 96 -15.48 6.69 -45.80
C PRO A 96 -16.69 5.75 -45.77
N ALA A 97 -16.89 5.02 -46.86
CA ALA A 97 -17.92 3.99 -47.02
C ALA A 97 -17.77 2.86 -45.99
N ALA A 98 -18.91 2.34 -45.54
CA ALA A 98 -19.02 1.26 -44.56
C ALA A 98 -18.30 -0.03 -45.03
N ARG A 99 -17.51 -0.62 -44.13
CA ARG A 99 -16.94 -1.97 -44.28
C ARG A 99 -17.91 -2.99 -43.68
N PRO A 100 -18.11 -4.17 -44.29
CA PRO A 100 -19.07 -5.15 -43.79
C PRO A 100 -18.63 -5.74 -42.43
N SER A 101 -19.62 -5.89 -41.55
CA SER A 101 -19.53 -6.48 -40.21
C SER A 101 -19.06 -7.93 -40.28
N THR A 102 -18.05 -8.28 -39.48
CA THR A 102 -17.67 -9.67 -39.23
C THR A 102 -18.48 -10.18 -38.03
N PRO A 103 -18.98 -11.44 -38.00
CA PRO A 103 -19.82 -11.92 -36.90
C PRO A 103 -19.02 -12.09 -35.60
N GLN A 104 -19.61 -11.66 -34.47
CA GLN A 104 -19.14 -12.06 -33.13
C GLN A 104 -19.48 -13.53 -32.88
N PRO A 105 -18.56 -14.34 -32.31
CA PRO A 105 -18.91 -15.65 -31.78
C PRO A 105 -19.59 -15.50 -30.41
N ASP A 106 -20.62 -16.29 -30.21
CA ASP A 106 -21.54 -16.28 -29.09
C ASP A 106 -20.89 -16.72 -27.76
N GLU A 107 -21.36 -16.15 -26.64
CA GLU A 107 -21.16 -16.64 -25.28
C GLU A 107 -21.76 -18.05 -25.14
N ASP A 108 -20.98 -19.02 -24.63
CA ASP A 108 -21.38 -20.00 -23.60
C ASP A 108 -20.31 -21.10 -23.47
N SER A 109 -19.58 -21.13 -22.35
CA SER A 109 -19.25 -22.35 -21.60
C SER A 109 -18.15 -22.07 -20.57
N SER A 110 -18.57 -22.06 -19.32
CA SER A 110 -17.69 -22.29 -18.17
C SER A 110 -17.41 -23.79 -18.07
N VAL A 111 -16.13 -24.15 -17.97
CA VAL A 111 -15.51 -25.17 -17.08
C VAL A 111 -14.04 -25.32 -17.50
N GLN A 112 -13.14 -25.01 -16.55
CA GLN A 112 -11.69 -25.24 -16.67
C GLN A 112 -11.37 -26.72 -16.46
N PRO A 113 -10.31 -27.22 -17.11
CA PRO A 113 -9.26 -27.85 -16.31
C PRO A 113 -7.84 -27.41 -16.72
N ASP A 114 -6.94 -27.55 -15.75
CA ASP A 114 -5.48 -27.61 -15.86
C ASP A 114 -4.73 -26.29 -16.15
N GLY A 115 -4.46 -25.53 -15.09
CA GLY A 115 -3.12 -25.02 -14.77
C GLY A 115 -2.34 -24.23 -15.83
N LEU A 116 -3.00 -23.61 -16.80
CA LEU A 116 -2.40 -22.77 -17.83
C LEU A 116 -2.90 -21.34 -17.65
N ALA A 117 -1.96 -20.40 -17.57
CA ALA A 117 -2.10 -18.97 -17.27
C ALA A 117 -3.50 -18.38 -17.50
N VAL A 118 -4.15 -17.97 -16.41
CA VAL A 118 -5.19 -16.94 -16.48
C VAL A 118 -4.47 -15.71 -17.01
N TYR A 119 -4.66 -15.38 -18.28
CA TYR A 119 -4.21 -14.09 -18.80
C TYR A 119 -4.90 -13.01 -17.97
N PRO A 120 -4.14 -12.08 -17.38
CA PRO A 120 -4.76 -11.00 -16.62
C PRO A 120 -5.64 -10.18 -17.57
N ASP A 121 -6.82 -9.77 -17.10
CA ASP A 121 -7.67 -8.86 -17.88
C ASP A 121 -6.96 -7.52 -18.12
N SER A 122 -6.04 -7.15 -17.23
CA SER A 122 -5.17 -5.98 -17.32
C SER A 122 -3.69 -6.42 -17.23
N PRO A 123 -3.00 -6.65 -18.37
CA PRO A 123 -1.56 -6.93 -18.36
C PRO A 123 -0.75 -5.72 -17.92
N LEU A 124 0.46 -5.96 -17.40
CA LEU A 124 1.38 -4.88 -17.04
C LEU A 124 1.80 -4.07 -18.28
N PRO A 125 1.75 -2.71 -18.21
CA PRO A 125 2.33 -1.86 -19.24
C PRO A 125 3.82 -2.12 -19.44
N THR A 126 4.31 -2.05 -20.67
CA THR A 126 5.75 -2.22 -20.97
C THR A 126 6.23 -1.05 -21.82
N PRO A 127 6.52 0.12 -21.21
CA PRO A 127 7.11 1.23 -21.94
C PRO A 127 8.54 0.89 -22.38
N ASP A 128 9.08 1.68 -23.31
CA ASP A 128 10.44 1.50 -23.82
C ASP A 128 11.47 1.44 -22.67
N GLY A 129 12.38 0.47 -22.75
CA GLY A 129 13.42 0.27 -21.74
C GLY A 129 13.01 -0.60 -20.54
N ILE A 130 11.73 -0.95 -20.40
CA ILE A 130 11.27 -1.86 -19.34
C ILE A 130 11.16 -3.29 -19.88
N ARG A 131 11.83 -4.23 -19.20
CA ARG A 131 11.70 -5.67 -19.46
C ARG A 131 10.93 -6.31 -18.31
N LEU A 132 9.91 -7.10 -18.62
CA LEU A 132 9.26 -7.96 -17.62
C LEU A 132 10.01 -9.29 -17.53
N GLY A 133 10.23 -9.77 -16.32
CA GLY A 133 10.83 -11.06 -16.02
C GLY A 133 9.77 -12.06 -15.59
N GLN A 134 10.00 -12.70 -14.45
CA GLN A 134 9.02 -13.59 -13.83
C GLN A 134 8.00 -12.77 -13.05
N ILE A 135 6.83 -12.57 -13.67
CA ILE A 135 5.67 -11.96 -13.05
C ILE A 135 4.61 -13.04 -12.79
N GLU A 136 4.26 -13.22 -11.53
CA GLU A 136 3.05 -13.93 -11.13
C GLU A 136 1.88 -12.95 -11.11
N TYR A 137 0.75 -13.29 -11.72
CA TYR A 137 -0.45 -12.44 -11.71
C TYR A 137 -1.47 -12.97 -10.71
N ARG A 138 -2.02 -12.07 -9.89
CA ARG A 138 -3.05 -12.38 -8.90
C ARG A 138 -4.19 -11.38 -8.98
N SER A 139 -5.37 -11.88 -9.34
CA SER A 139 -6.62 -11.13 -9.23
C SER A 139 -6.94 -10.83 -7.78
N SER A 140 -7.75 -9.80 -7.56
CA SER A 140 -8.24 -9.44 -6.24
C SER A 140 -9.21 -10.46 -5.62
N ALA A 141 -9.45 -10.31 -4.32
CA ALA A 141 -10.51 -10.98 -3.63
C ALA A 141 -11.87 -10.40 -4.02
N THR A 142 -12.85 -11.29 -4.24
CA THR A 142 -14.23 -10.93 -4.60
C THR A 142 -15.18 -10.90 -3.40
N ALA A 143 -14.74 -11.40 -2.25
CA ALA A 143 -15.55 -11.49 -1.04
C ALA A 143 -15.40 -10.22 -0.17
N ALA A 144 -16.54 -9.72 0.30
CA ALA A 144 -16.59 -8.62 1.27
C ALA A 144 -15.95 -9.00 2.60
N ASP A 145 -15.29 -8.04 3.24
CA ASP A 145 -14.66 -8.19 4.56
C ASP A 145 -15.12 -7.04 5.46
N ALA A 146 -15.89 -7.38 6.50
CA ALA A 146 -16.50 -6.40 7.37
C ALA A 146 -15.47 -5.60 8.20
N ALA A 147 -14.33 -6.21 8.55
CA ALA A 147 -13.29 -5.52 9.30
C ALA A 147 -12.52 -4.55 8.39
N LEU A 148 -12.28 -4.91 7.12
CA LEU A 148 -11.74 -3.98 6.13
C LEU A 148 -12.71 -2.83 5.86
N GLU A 149 -14.00 -3.11 5.68
CA GLU A 149 -15.03 -2.07 5.46
C GLU A 149 -15.06 -1.07 6.62
N ALA A 150 -15.03 -1.55 7.86
CA ALA A 150 -14.95 -0.69 9.04
C ALA A 150 -13.68 0.17 9.04
N ALA A 151 -12.52 -0.40 8.70
CA ALA A 151 -11.26 0.34 8.61
C ALA A 151 -11.30 1.41 7.51
N ILE A 152 -11.79 1.07 6.31
CA ILE A 152 -11.94 2.00 5.18
C ILE A 152 -12.83 3.18 5.61
N VAL A 153 -13.99 2.90 6.23
CA VAL A 153 -14.91 3.94 6.69
C VAL A 153 -14.22 4.85 7.72
N ASN A 154 -13.51 4.28 8.70
CA ASN A 154 -12.82 5.07 9.71
C ASN A 154 -11.69 5.95 9.15
N ILE A 155 -10.97 5.46 8.13
CA ILE A 155 -9.87 6.19 7.49
C ILE A 155 -10.37 7.29 6.56
N MET A 156 -11.48 7.01 5.85
CA MET A 156 -11.94 7.86 4.75
C MET A 156 -13.04 8.84 5.16
N VAL A 157 -13.71 8.62 6.29
CA VAL A 157 -14.65 9.60 6.84
C VAL A 157 -13.91 10.88 7.21
N ASP A 158 -14.49 12.02 6.85
CA ASP A 158 -13.89 13.31 7.18
C ASP A 158 -14.13 13.67 8.66
N ARG A 159 -13.62 14.85 9.08
CA ARG A 159 -13.77 15.34 10.45
C ARG A 159 -15.24 15.61 10.84
N SER A 160 -16.13 15.79 9.87
CA SER A 160 -17.55 16.01 10.13
C SER A 160 -18.29 14.71 10.43
N GLY A 161 -17.70 13.56 10.09
CA GLY A 161 -18.35 12.27 10.21
C GLY A 161 -19.29 11.97 9.03
N ASP A 162 -19.32 12.82 8.00
CA ASP A 162 -20.18 12.61 6.84
C ASP A 162 -19.65 11.44 5.98
N LYS A 163 -20.52 10.44 5.80
CA LYS A 163 -20.24 9.23 5.02
C LYS A 163 -20.83 9.29 3.61
N SER A 164 -21.47 10.39 3.22
CA SER A 164 -22.14 10.54 1.92
C SER A 164 -21.21 10.23 0.72
N LEU A 165 -19.95 10.65 0.81
CA LEU A 165 -18.93 10.38 -0.21
C LEU A 165 -18.57 8.89 -0.33
N LEU A 166 -18.80 8.10 0.72
CA LEU A 166 -18.48 6.69 0.78
C LEU A 166 -19.63 5.81 0.24
N GLU A 167 -20.85 6.33 0.14
CA GLU A 167 -22.04 5.54 -0.29
C GLU A 167 -21.91 4.96 -1.70
N SER A 168 -21.23 5.70 -2.59
CA SER A 168 -20.95 5.31 -3.97
C SER A 168 -19.57 4.69 -4.15
N MET A 169 -18.75 4.68 -3.09
CA MET A 169 -17.39 4.16 -3.13
C MET A 169 -17.42 2.63 -3.06
N ARG A 170 -16.54 2.03 -3.85
CA ARG A 170 -16.35 0.59 -3.96
C ARG A 170 -14.89 0.29 -3.78
N TYR A 171 -14.58 -0.92 -3.35
CA TYR A 171 -13.20 -1.32 -3.11
C TYR A 171 -12.93 -2.68 -3.71
N THR A 172 -11.65 -2.92 -3.99
CA THR A 172 -11.13 -4.25 -4.26
C THR A 172 -9.82 -4.41 -3.49
N TYR A 173 -9.40 -5.63 -3.21
CA TYR A 173 -8.19 -5.84 -2.40
C TYR A 173 -7.46 -7.14 -2.70
N ASN A 174 -6.17 -7.13 -2.44
CA ASN A 174 -5.35 -8.32 -2.30
C ASN A 174 -4.77 -8.39 -0.89
N ARG A 175 -4.44 -9.60 -0.44
CA ARG A 175 -3.69 -9.83 0.79
C ARG A 175 -2.29 -10.32 0.43
N VAL A 176 -1.27 -9.59 0.87
CA VAL A 176 0.13 -9.91 0.60
C VAL A 176 0.92 -9.61 1.85
N ASP A 177 1.73 -10.57 2.27
CA ASP A 177 2.72 -10.36 3.32
C ASP A 177 3.87 -9.52 2.76
N LEU A 178 3.85 -8.23 3.06
CA LEU A 178 4.83 -7.26 2.58
C LEU A 178 6.05 -7.19 3.50
N ASN A 179 5.92 -7.53 4.78
CA ASN A 179 7.01 -7.44 5.76
C ASN A 179 7.63 -8.81 6.14
N ASP A 180 7.12 -9.90 5.55
CA ASP A 180 7.50 -11.29 5.78
C ASP A 180 7.33 -11.75 7.25
N ASP A 181 6.34 -11.20 7.97
CA ASP A 181 6.03 -11.55 9.36
C ASP A 181 5.01 -12.70 9.52
N GLY A 182 4.42 -13.15 8.41
CA GLY A 182 3.41 -14.22 8.35
C GLY A 182 1.96 -13.74 8.50
N ALA A 183 1.71 -12.44 8.66
CA ALA A 183 0.39 -11.83 8.73
C ALA A 183 0.17 -10.88 7.54
N PRO A 184 -0.52 -11.32 6.46
CA PRO A 184 -0.55 -10.54 5.23
C PRO A 184 -1.33 -9.22 5.34
N GLU A 185 -0.70 -8.13 4.91
CA GLU A 185 -1.35 -6.82 4.75
C GLU A 185 -2.42 -6.84 3.66
N ALA A 186 -3.47 -6.04 3.86
CA ALA A 186 -4.46 -5.76 2.84
C ALA A 186 -4.05 -4.54 2.01
N LEU A 187 -3.86 -4.74 0.71
CA LEU A 187 -3.71 -3.68 -0.28
C LEU A 187 -5.09 -3.40 -0.89
N VAL A 188 -5.71 -2.30 -0.45
CA VAL A 188 -7.10 -1.95 -0.75
C VAL A 188 -7.15 -0.81 -1.76
N TYR A 189 -7.67 -1.08 -2.95
CA TYR A 189 -7.87 -0.08 -4.01
C TYR A 189 -9.28 0.49 -3.96
N LEU A 190 -9.41 1.81 -3.83
CA LEU A 190 -10.67 2.52 -3.61
C LEU A 190 -11.17 3.22 -4.87
N MET A 191 -12.31 2.77 -5.38
CA MET A 191 -12.95 3.29 -6.59
C MET A 191 -14.16 4.15 -6.25
N GLY A 192 -14.09 5.44 -6.57
CA GLY A 192 -15.16 6.41 -6.35
C GLY A 192 -14.78 7.78 -6.89
N SER A 193 -15.77 8.64 -7.12
CA SER A 193 -15.53 10.01 -7.62
C SER A 193 -14.64 10.84 -6.69
N TYR A 194 -14.66 10.54 -5.38
CA TYR A 194 -13.83 11.18 -4.38
C TYR A 194 -12.39 10.62 -4.32
N THR A 195 -12.20 9.35 -4.69
CA THR A 195 -10.91 8.67 -4.54
C THR A 195 -10.16 8.48 -5.85
N CYS A 196 -10.78 8.77 -6.99
CA CYS A 196 -10.21 8.58 -8.33
C CYS A 196 -10.10 9.89 -9.12
N GLY A 197 -9.02 10.00 -9.89
CA GLY A 197 -8.83 11.05 -10.88
C GLY A 197 -8.17 10.49 -12.14
N SER A 198 -7.67 11.38 -13.00
CA SER A 198 -7.04 10.96 -14.27
C SER A 198 -5.69 10.27 -14.10
N GLY A 199 -5.03 10.42 -12.94
CA GLY A 199 -3.75 9.76 -12.65
C GLY A 199 -3.88 8.46 -11.84
N GLY A 200 -5.10 7.96 -11.64
CA GLY A 200 -5.37 6.76 -10.85
C GLY A 200 -6.23 7.04 -9.63
N CYS A 201 -6.39 6.03 -8.77
CA CYS A 201 -7.20 6.12 -7.57
C CYS A 201 -6.39 6.03 -6.28
N THR A 202 -7.09 6.11 -5.15
CA THR A 202 -6.51 5.94 -3.81
C THR A 202 -6.32 4.46 -3.52
N MET A 203 -5.16 4.10 -2.98
CA MET A 203 -4.89 2.79 -2.41
C MET A 203 -4.52 2.93 -0.93
N LEU A 204 -4.99 2.01 -0.10
CA LEU A 204 -4.59 1.86 1.30
C LEU A 204 -3.77 0.58 1.46
N ILE A 205 -2.79 0.62 2.36
CA ILE A 205 -2.08 -0.57 2.85
C ILE A 205 -2.40 -0.67 4.32
N LEU A 206 -3.01 -1.79 4.70
CA LEU A 206 -3.57 -2.00 6.03
C LEU A 206 -2.99 -3.26 6.66
N GLU A 207 -2.44 -3.14 7.86
CA GLU A 207 -1.87 -4.24 8.64
C GLU A 207 -2.92 -4.85 9.58
N PRO A 208 -3.04 -6.18 9.66
CA PRO A 208 -3.95 -6.82 10.60
C PRO A 208 -3.57 -6.54 12.06
N ALA A 209 -4.50 -5.96 12.83
CA ALA A 209 -4.35 -5.73 14.26
C ALA A 209 -5.48 -6.46 15.01
N GLY A 210 -5.25 -7.75 15.31
CA GLY A 210 -6.23 -8.62 15.94
C GLY A 210 -7.47 -8.84 15.06
N GLN A 211 -8.60 -8.25 15.44
CA GLN A 211 -9.86 -8.30 14.67
C GLN A 211 -10.12 -7.02 13.85
N SER A 212 -9.11 -6.15 13.76
CA SER A 212 -9.17 -4.86 13.10
C SER A 212 -7.99 -4.65 12.17
N TYR A 213 -7.87 -3.47 11.59
CA TYR A 213 -6.75 -3.06 10.76
C TYR A 213 -6.17 -1.73 11.22
N GLU A 214 -4.85 -1.61 11.17
CA GLU A 214 -4.13 -0.35 11.30
C GLU A 214 -3.62 0.10 9.93
N MET A 215 -3.60 1.41 9.69
CA MET A 215 -3.17 1.96 8.40
C MET A 215 -1.65 2.11 8.37
N VAL A 216 -1.01 1.38 7.45
CA VAL A 216 0.43 1.48 7.17
C VAL A 216 0.71 2.62 6.20
N SER A 217 -0.03 2.68 5.10
CA SER A 217 0.13 3.76 4.11
C SER A 217 -1.17 4.08 3.40
N ARG A 218 -1.26 5.33 2.96
CA ARG A 218 -2.31 5.83 2.07
C ARG A 218 -1.65 6.53 0.90
N MET A 219 -2.02 6.10 -0.30
CA MET A 219 -1.42 6.58 -1.53
C MET A 219 -2.50 7.06 -2.49
N THR A 220 -2.24 8.15 -3.20
CA THR A 220 -3.08 8.62 -4.32
C THR A 220 -2.39 8.36 -5.65
N LEU A 221 -3.16 8.44 -6.75
CA LEU A 221 -2.65 8.26 -8.12
C LEU A 221 -2.03 6.87 -8.37
N VAL A 222 -2.64 5.84 -7.81
CA VAL A 222 -2.26 4.45 -8.06
C VAL A 222 -3.01 3.94 -9.29
N ASN A 223 -2.26 3.40 -10.25
CA ASN A 223 -2.82 2.69 -11.40
C ASN A 223 -2.50 1.18 -11.26
N PRO A 224 -3.52 0.33 -11.15
CA PRO A 224 -3.36 -1.12 -11.25
C PRO A 224 -2.92 -1.55 -12.67
N PRO A 225 -2.21 -2.68 -12.81
CA PRO A 225 -1.75 -3.57 -11.74
C PRO A 225 -0.60 -2.99 -10.91
N VAL A 226 -0.51 -3.39 -9.64
CA VAL A 226 0.61 -3.04 -8.74
C VAL A 226 1.55 -4.23 -8.64
N VAL A 227 2.84 -4.03 -8.87
CA VAL A 227 3.83 -5.12 -8.75
C VAL A 227 4.48 -5.09 -7.38
N ILE A 228 4.34 -6.18 -6.64
CA ILE A 228 5.09 -6.45 -5.41
C ILE A 228 6.44 -7.02 -5.82
N ALA A 229 7.50 -6.25 -5.62
CA ALA A 229 8.86 -6.64 -5.98
C ALA A 229 9.38 -7.76 -5.06
N GLN A 230 10.40 -8.47 -5.53
CA GLN A 230 11.16 -9.41 -4.69
C GLN A 230 12.12 -8.69 -3.74
N ASP A 231 12.56 -7.48 -4.12
CA ASP A 231 13.44 -6.66 -3.30
C ASP A 231 12.68 -6.06 -2.10
N THR A 232 13.39 -5.87 -1.00
CA THR A 232 12.86 -5.26 0.23
C THR A 232 13.67 -4.05 0.66
N THR A 233 13.01 -3.00 1.13
CA THR A 233 13.61 -1.85 1.80
C THR A 233 13.02 -1.68 3.19
N ALA A 234 13.87 -1.44 4.19
CA ALA A 234 13.44 -1.28 5.59
C ALA A 234 12.56 -2.43 6.14
N GLY A 235 12.79 -3.66 5.65
CA GLY A 235 12.04 -4.85 6.05
C GLY A 235 10.73 -5.09 5.30
N TRP A 236 10.37 -4.22 4.36
CA TRP A 236 9.13 -4.32 3.58
C TRP A 236 9.43 -4.48 2.09
N LYS A 237 8.63 -5.27 1.35
CA LYS A 237 8.75 -5.45 -0.10
C LYS A 237 8.53 -4.12 -0.83
N ASP A 238 9.38 -3.82 -1.80
CA ASP A 238 9.22 -2.63 -2.62
C ASP A 238 8.00 -2.77 -3.54
N LEU A 239 7.31 -1.67 -3.82
CA LEU A 239 6.19 -1.63 -4.76
C LEU A 239 6.63 -0.97 -6.05
N MET A 240 6.22 -1.52 -7.19
CA MET A 240 6.42 -0.90 -8.49
C MET A 240 5.07 -0.61 -9.12
N ILE A 241 4.83 0.66 -9.41
CA ILE A 241 3.53 1.17 -9.87
C ILE A 241 3.74 1.92 -11.18
N PHE A 242 2.88 1.64 -12.16
CA PHE A 242 2.90 2.39 -13.41
C PHE A 242 2.26 3.76 -13.19
N VAL A 243 3.05 4.80 -13.42
CA VAL A 243 2.62 6.20 -13.34
C VAL A 243 2.19 6.63 -14.72
N GLU A 244 0.93 6.99 -14.87
CA GLU A 244 0.39 7.62 -16.08
C GLU A 244 -0.76 8.56 -15.72
N GLY A 245 -1.25 9.30 -16.71
CA GLY A 245 -2.33 10.26 -16.52
C GLY A 245 -1.90 11.51 -15.73
N GLY A 246 -2.83 12.42 -15.48
CA GLY A 246 -2.54 13.67 -14.75
C GLY A 246 -1.49 14.60 -15.39
N GLY A 247 -1.10 14.36 -16.65
CA GLY A 247 -0.01 15.06 -17.33
C GLY A 247 1.38 14.48 -17.09
N ALA A 248 1.50 13.35 -16.38
CA ALA A 248 2.77 12.66 -16.17
C ALA A 248 3.28 11.99 -17.46
N THR A 249 4.60 11.94 -17.63
CA THR A 249 5.21 11.07 -18.64
C THR A 249 5.15 9.62 -18.13
N PRO A 250 4.65 8.65 -18.91
CA PRO A 250 4.49 7.28 -18.44
C PRO A 250 5.81 6.62 -18.04
N HIS A 251 5.85 6.01 -16.85
CA HIS A 251 7.00 5.25 -16.34
C HIS A 251 6.60 4.34 -15.18
N TYR A 252 7.42 3.35 -14.84
CA TYR A 252 7.30 2.69 -13.55
C TYR A 252 8.01 3.50 -12.48
N ALA A 253 7.37 3.70 -11.33
CA ALA A 253 7.99 4.25 -10.13
C ALA A 253 8.22 3.14 -9.10
N ARG A 254 9.36 3.19 -8.40
CA ARG A 254 9.69 2.27 -7.31
C ARG A 254 9.46 2.94 -5.96
N LEU A 255 8.50 2.42 -5.22
CA LEU A 255 8.12 2.90 -3.91
C LEU A 255 8.76 2.00 -2.86
N GLN A 256 9.65 2.59 -2.09
CA GLN A 256 10.37 1.93 -1.02
C GLN A 256 9.79 2.35 0.32
N PHE A 257 9.69 1.43 1.26
CA PHE A 257 9.24 1.75 2.61
C PHE A 257 10.32 2.54 3.35
N ASP A 258 9.95 3.65 3.98
CA ASP A 258 10.91 4.55 4.67
C ASP A 258 11.17 4.18 6.14
N GLY A 259 10.57 3.09 6.61
CA GLY A 259 10.56 2.68 8.02
C GLY A 259 9.27 3.04 8.75
N SER A 260 8.39 3.84 8.13
CA SER A 260 7.05 4.15 8.65
C SER A 260 5.95 4.00 7.60
N SER A 261 6.20 4.35 6.33
CA SER A 261 5.19 4.31 5.27
C SER A 261 5.83 4.20 3.88
N TYR A 262 5.01 3.85 2.87
CA TYR A 262 5.36 4.06 1.47
C TYR A 262 5.09 5.51 1.04
N PRO A 263 5.79 6.04 0.02
CA PRO A 263 5.50 7.33 -0.58
C PRO A 263 4.01 7.51 -0.90
N SER A 264 3.42 8.61 -0.45
CA SER A 264 1.97 8.88 -0.59
C SER A 264 1.50 9.13 -2.03
N ASN A 265 2.42 9.23 -2.98
CA ASN A 265 2.14 9.42 -4.39
C ASN A 265 3.25 8.75 -5.23
N PRO A 266 2.92 7.80 -6.13
CA PRO A 266 3.90 7.17 -7.01
C PRO A 266 4.67 8.16 -7.90
N SER A 267 4.08 9.29 -8.31
CA SER A 267 4.70 10.22 -9.27
C SER A 267 5.89 11.02 -8.73
N ILE A 268 6.10 11.00 -7.41
CA ILE A 268 7.27 11.62 -6.75
C ILE A 268 8.34 10.59 -6.36
N ALA A 269 8.06 9.31 -6.53
CA ALA A 269 9.02 8.25 -6.26
C ALA A 269 10.01 8.09 -7.44
N PRO A 270 11.22 7.58 -7.19
CA PRO A 270 12.21 7.40 -8.25
C PRO A 270 11.69 6.50 -9.39
N PRO A 271 11.94 6.86 -10.66
CA PRO A 271 11.60 6.00 -11.78
C PRO A 271 12.45 4.73 -11.76
N VAL A 272 11.88 3.62 -12.21
CA VAL A 272 12.61 2.38 -12.46
C VAL A 272 13.41 2.56 -13.75
N THR A 273 14.73 2.55 -13.63
CA THR A 273 15.69 2.73 -14.74
C THR A 273 16.49 1.46 -15.04
N SER A 274 16.04 0.32 -14.54
CA SER A 274 16.80 -0.93 -14.54
C SER A 274 16.85 -1.60 -15.92
N GLU A 275 18.05 -1.99 -16.35
CA GLU A 275 18.27 -2.96 -17.44
C GLU A 275 17.83 -4.38 -17.06
N ALA A 276 17.82 -4.68 -15.76
CA ALA A 276 17.36 -5.97 -15.23
C ALA A 276 15.82 -6.05 -15.27
N PRO A 277 15.27 -7.23 -15.58
CA PRO A 277 13.84 -7.40 -15.74
C PRO A 277 13.08 -7.22 -14.41
N LEU A 278 11.86 -6.67 -14.49
CA LEU A 278 10.94 -6.59 -13.36
C LEU A 278 10.46 -7.99 -12.98
N ASN A 279 10.74 -8.41 -11.74
CA ASN A 279 10.26 -9.68 -11.18
C ASN A 279 9.37 -9.39 -9.98
N GLY A 280 8.37 -10.24 -9.75
CA GLY A 280 7.48 -10.08 -8.62
C GLY A 280 6.08 -10.66 -8.83
N THR A 281 5.16 -10.19 -8.00
CA THR A 281 3.73 -10.53 -8.11
C THR A 281 2.95 -9.29 -8.50
N ALA A 282 2.32 -9.29 -9.67
CA ALA A 282 1.33 -8.29 -10.05
C ALA A 282 0.00 -8.61 -9.38
N ILE A 283 -0.51 -7.68 -8.58
CA ILE A 283 -1.83 -7.75 -7.95
C ILE A 283 -2.79 -6.78 -8.63
N LEU A 284 -4.08 -6.89 -8.34
CA LEU A 284 -5.11 -6.02 -8.92
C LEU A 284 -5.08 -6.11 -10.47
N THR A 285 -5.15 -7.34 -10.98
CA THR A 285 -4.89 -7.64 -12.40
C THR A 285 -6.15 -7.77 -13.25
N GLU A 286 -7.33 -7.76 -12.63
CA GLU A 286 -8.61 -7.67 -13.33
C GLU A 286 -8.83 -6.28 -13.94
N LYS A 287 -9.86 -6.14 -14.78
CA LYS A 287 -10.25 -4.84 -15.30
C LYS A 287 -10.89 -4.01 -14.18
N MET A 288 -10.27 -2.89 -13.84
CA MET A 288 -10.78 -2.04 -12.76
C MET A 288 -11.92 -1.16 -13.24
N THR A 289 -13.15 -1.64 -13.05
CA THR A 289 -14.34 -0.80 -13.17
C THR A 289 -15.02 -0.67 -11.81
N PRO A 290 -15.63 0.50 -11.50
CA PRO A 290 -16.41 0.63 -10.28
C PRO A 290 -17.48 -0.47 -10.15
N ALA A 291 -18.09 -0.92 -11.25
CA ALA A 291 -19.13 -1.95 -11.21
C ALA A 291 -18.65 -3.27 -10.60
N ASP A 292 -17.37 -3.61 -10.79
CA ASP A 292 -16.78 -4.89 -10.38
C ASP A 292 -16.24 -4.87 -8.94
N GLY A 293 -16.09 -3.68 -8.34
CA GLY A 293 -15.66 -3.55 -6.95
C GLY A 293 -16.72 -3.97 -5.94
N ILE A 294 -16.32 -4.30 -4.72
CA ILE A 294 -17.19 -4.58 -3.58
C ILE A 294 -17.77 -3.25 -3.06
N LYS A 295 -19.09 -3.20 -2.88
CA LYS A 295 -19.75 -2.02 -2.28
C LYS A 295 -19.43 -1.95 -0.79
N ILE A 296 -18.95 -0.79 -0.34
CA ILE A 296 -18.69 -0.54 1.08
C ILE A 296 -20.00 -0.55 1.87
N LYS A 297 -20.02 -1.22 3.01
CA LYS A 297 -21.10 -1.13 3.99
C LYS A 297 -20.75 -0.06 5.04
N LEU A 298 -21.67 0.86 5.27
CA LEU A 298 -21.50 2.03 6.13
C LEU A 298 -22.06 1.84 7.54
#